data_AF-A0A256B854-F1
#
_entry.id   AF-A0A256B854-F1
#
_cell.length_a   1.000
_cell.length_b   1.000
_cell.length_c   1.000
_cell.angle_alpha   90.00
_cell.angle_beta   90.00
_cell.angle_gamma   90.00
#
_symmetry.space_group_name_H-M   'P 1'
#
loop_
_entity.id
_entity.type
_entity.pdbx_description
1 polymer ?
#
loop_
_entity_poly.entity_id
_entity_poly.type
_entity_poly.pdbx_seq_one_letter_code
_entity_poly.pdbx_strand_id
1 'polypeptide(L)'
;MQYPLFKSSSHHWLTKLTITLAIASGVNTALFAMPRDSLAPLSQAIATETVELPAEAQKLVGTWQLTTPNNESEPFTMVFTPDGKLYLIHPTRNIGVTAEYQINSLNGETYLDVFQGSFGSRTTFSFNSKGQLILQQLFMPAAMQYASYTGNLPNIVGSVLMPNMFRLTRISNDTKLDANIDFPSSVSPASLARQIEAKTYVGSINRSHQAFFVENGYFTNKLDDLKIGIKSETENYKYQIVVLDNKKAVQHIGLAKTDNLKSYTGLVYTAPDPNSKDVIPIALICESQKPTRQLPPKFKLTSNPTCPEEYIDLSRY
;
A
#
# COMPACT_ATOMS: atom_id res chain seq x y z
N MET A 1 46.70 -21.45 6.35
CA MET A 1 45.94 -22.09 5.25
C MET A 1 44.49 -21.67 5.37
N GLN A 2 44.01 -20.92 4.38
CA GLN A 2 42.65 -20.38 4.29
C GLN A 2 41.63 -21.48 3.94
N TYR A 3 40.49 -21.49 4.63
CA TYR A 3 39.28 -22.17 4.19
C TYR A 3 38.48 -21.25 3.25
N PRO A 4 37.96 -21.74 2.11
CA PRO A 4 37.18 -20.90 1.20
C PRO A 4 35.73 -20.73 1.68
N LEU A 5 35.27 -19.49 1.54
CA LEU A 5 33.89 -19.03 1.75
C LEU A 5 32.94 -19.66 0.72
N PHE A 6 31.91 -20.37 1.18
CA PHE A 6 30.75 -20.71 0.36
C PHE A 6 29.96 -19.44 0.04
N LYS A 7 29.99 -19.01 -1.22
CA LYS A 7 29.21 -17.90 -1.76
C LYS A 7 27.77 -18.37 -1.98
N SER A 8 26.83 -17.70 -1.33
CA SER A 8 25.38 -17.93 -1.45
C SER A 8 24.91 -17.84 -2.91
N SER A 9 24.48 -18.98 -3.47
CA SER A 9 23.78 -19.07 -4.77
C SER A 9 22.34 -19.58 -4.61
N SER A 10 21.68 -19.26 -3.49
CA SER A 10 20.36 -19.83 -3.15
C SER A 10 19.17 -19.13 -3.81
N HIS A 11 19.32 -17.92 -4.34
CA HIS A 11 18.18 -17.17 -4.88
C HIS A 11 17.73 -17.58 -6.28
N HIS A 12 18.64 -18.05 -7.15
CA HIS A 12 18.30 -18.45 -8.52
C HIS A 12 17.62 -19.82 -8.62
N TRP A 13 17.83 -20.70 -7.65
CA TRP A 13 17.25 -22.04 -7.69
C TRP A 13 15.77 -22.03 -7.28
N LEU A 14 15.41 -21.20 -6.30
CA LEU A 14 14.02 -21.00 -5.85
C LEU A 14 13.14 -20.32 -6.92
N THR A 15 13.68 -19.34 -7.67
CA THR A 15 12.95 -18.69 -8.77
C THR A 15 12.74 -19.60 -9.97
N LYS A 16 13.68 -20.50 -10.26
CA LYS A 16 13.51 -21.52 -11.31
C LYS A 16 12.54 -22.62 -10.89
N LEU A 17 12.51 -23.01 -9.61
CA LEU A 17 11.59 -24.03 -9.12
C LEU A 17 10.12 -23.60 -9.20
N THR A 18 9.81 -22.33 -8.92
CA THR A 18 8.44 -21.79 -9.02
C THR A 18 7.94 -21.69 -10.47
N ILE A 19 8.82 -21.34 -11.41
CA ILE A 19 8.47 -21.26 -12.84
C ILE A 19 8.19 -22.66 -13.42
N THR A 20 8.94 -23.68 -12.97
CA THR A 20 8.82 -25.04 -13.54
C THR A 20 7.61 -25.81 -13.00
N LEU A 21 7.18 -25.57 -11.76
CA LEU A 21 6.00 -26.25 -11.17
C LEU A 21 4.67 -25.74 -11.73
N ALA A 22 4.62 -24.50 -12.24
CA ALA A 22 3.42 -23.92 -12.84
C ALA A 22 3.10 -24.49 -14.23
N ILE A 23 4.13 -24.85 -15.01
CA ILE A 23 3.95 -25.40 -16.37
C ILE A 23 3.40 -26.84 -16.32
N ALA A 24 3.73 -27.61 -15.27
CA ALA A 24 3.34 -29.02 -15.17
C ALA A 24 1.90 -29.26 -14.63
N SER A 25 1.23 -28.23 -14.11
CA SER A 25 -0.08 -28.37 -13.44
C SER A 25 -1.26 -27.75 -14.22
N GLY A 26 -1.02 -27.14 -15.39
CA GLY A 26 -2.08 -26.43 -16.11
C GLY A 26 -2.65 -25.23 -15.34
N VAL A 27 -1.99 -24.82 -14.27
CA VAL A 27 -2.34 -23.64 -13.48
C VAL A 27 -1.78 -22.44 -14.23
N ASN A 28 -2.69 -21.74 -14.90
CA ASN A 28 -2.42 -20.52 -15.65
C ASN A 28 -1.59 -19.55 -14.78
N THR A 29 -0.40 -19.15 -15.23
CA THR A 29 0.57 -18.33 -14.46
C THR A 29 0.10 -16.91 -14.15
N ALA A 30 -1.13 -16.55 -14.53
CA ALA A 30 -1.78 -15.26 -14.27
C ALA A 30 -2.19 -15.04 -12.79
N LEU A 31 -1.82 -15.93 -11.87
CA LEU A 31 -2.44 -16.02 -10.53
C LEU A 31 -1.73 -15.26 -9.39
N PHE A 32 -0.70 -14.46 -9.63
CA PHE A 32 -0.01 -13.74 -8.55
C PHE A 32 0.36 -12.30 -8.91
N ALA A 33 0.29 -11.38 -7.94
CA ALA A 33 0.98 -10.10 -8.05
C ALA A 33 2.48 -10.37 -8.18
N MET A 34 3.09 -9.88 -9.25
CA MET A 34 4.50 -10.10 -9.51
C MET A 34 5.27 -8.77 -9.37
N PRO A 35 6.57 -8.81 -9.03
CA PRO A 35 7.42 -7.63 -9.15
C PRO A 35 7.36 -7.06 -10.57
N ARG A 36 7.30 -5.73 -10.70
CA ARG A 36 7.23 -5.04 -11.99
C ARG A 36 8.28 -5.54 -12.99
N ASP A 37 9.49 -5.78 -12.52
CA ASP A 37 10.63 -6.24 -13.33
C ASP A 37 10.42 -7.63 -13.94
N SER A 38 9.60 -8.48 -13.34
CA SER A 38 9.28 -9.80 -13.90
C SER A 38 8.24 -9.78 -15.02
N LEU A 39 7.52 -8.66 -15.18
CA LEU A 39 6.54 -8.47 -16.25
C LEU A 39 7.12 -7.71 -17.44
N ALA A 40 8.25 -7.00 -17.25
CA ALA A 40 8.95 -6.38 -18.37
C ALA A 40 9.36 -7.44 -19.40
N PRO A 41 9.27 -7.14 -20.71
CA PRO A 41 9.84 -8.02 -21.71
C PRO A 41 11.33 -8.23 -21.38
N LEU A 42 11.80 -9.48 -21.39
CA LEU A 42 13.22 -9.84 -21.38
C LEU A 42 13.86 -9.40 -22.72
N SER A 43 13.79 -8.11 -23.03
CA SER A 43 14.49 -7.51 -24.14
C SER A 43 15.62 -6.68 -23.56
N GLN A 44 16.83 -7.03 -23.97
CA GLN A 44 18.07 -6.34 -23.64
C GLN A 44 17.94 -4.85 -23.96
N ALA A 45 18.64 -4.04 -23.16
CA ALA A 45 18.76 -2.59 -23.25
C ALA A 45 18.79 -2.05 -24.68
N ILE A 46 18.16 -0.88 -24.89
CA ILE A 46 18.75 0.34 -25.47
C ILE A 46 17.72 1.49 -25.40
N ALA A 47 18.20 2.63 -24.90
CA ALA A 47 17.81 4.03 -25.10
C ALA A 47 16.33 4.47 -25.28
N THR A 48 15.93 5.35 -24.35
CA THR A 48 15.23 6.62 -24.53
C THR A 48 14.65 6.94 -25.92
N GLU A 49 13.38 6.64 -26.11
CA GLU A 49 12.49 7.35 -27.03
C GLU A 49 11.10 7.46 -26.37
N THR A 50 10.40 8.57 -26.57
CA THR A 50 9.03 8.77 -26.09
C THR A 50 8.16 7.59 -26.53
N VAL A 51 7.72 6.78 -25.58
CA VAL A 51 6.97 5.54 -25.82
C VAL A 51 5.59 5.90 -26.36
N GLU A 52 5.45 5.99 -27.68
CA GLU A 52 4.14 5.93 -28.32
C GLU A 52 3.56 4.52 -28.08
N LEU A 53 2.32 4.47 -27.59
CA LEU A 53 1.61 3.23 -27.36
C LEU A 53 1.45 2.44 -28.68
N PRO A 54 1.64 1.09 -28.68
CA PRO A 54 1.37 0.24 -29.84
C PRO A 54 -0.05 0.43 -30.41
N ALA A 55 -0.27 0.12 -31.70
CA ALA A 55 -1.58 0.29 -32.35
C ALA A 55 -2.72 -0.46 -31.63
N GLU A 56 -2.41 -1.58 -30.97
CA GLU A 56 -3.31 -2.35 -30.13
C GLU A 56 -3.68 -1.62 -28.83
N ALA A 57 -2.77 -0.82 -28.27
CA ALA A 57 -3.00 -0.02 -27.09
C ALA A 57 -3.87 1.21 -27.38
N GLN A 58 -3.76 1.77 -28.59
CA GLN A 58 -4.70 2.82 -29.04
C GLN A 58 -6.15 2.32 -29.07
N LYS A 59 -6.38 1.02 -29.28
CA LYS A 59 -7.73 0.43 -29.19
C LYS A 59 -8.26 0.36 -27.76
N LEU A 60 -7.39 0.36 -26.74
CA LEU A 60 -7.84 0.41 -25.33
C LEU A 60 -8.20 1.83 -24.90
N VAL A 61 -7.55 2.85 -25.46
CA VAL A 61 -7.75 4.26 -25.07
C VAL A 61 -9.22 4.66 -25.16
N GLY A 62 -9.71 5.24 -24.06
CA GLY A 62 -11.10 5.67 -23.91
C GLY A 62 -11.68 5.36 -22.54
N THR A 63 -12.95 5.71 -22.39
CA THR A 63 -13.74 5.49 -21.18
C THR A 63 -14.66 4.29 -21.36
N TRP A 64 -14.63 3.39 -20.39
CA TRP A 64 -15.30 2.10 -20.39
C TRP A 64 -16.15 1.93 -19.15
N GLN A 65 -17.31 1.29 -19.29
CA GLN A 65 -18.13 0.87 -18.16
C GLN A 65 -18.03 -0.63 -17.96
N LEU A 66 -17.73 -1.01 -16.73
CA LEU A 66 -17.69 -2.39 -16.31
C LEU A 66 -19.08 -2.85 -15.88
N THR A 67 -19.63 -3.84 -16.58
CA THR A 67 -20.90 -4.47 -16.21
C THR A 67 -20.64 -5.69 -15.33
N THR A 68 -21.17 -5.70 -14.10
CA THR A 68 -21.12 -6.88 -13.23
C THR A 68 -22.18 -7.91 -13.63
N PRO A 69 -21.95 -9.22 -13.36
CA PRO A 69 -23.02 -10.20 -13.45
C PRO A 69 -24.21 -9.76 -12.59
N ASN A 70 -25.43 -9.87 -13.14
CA ASN A 70 -26.73 -9.53 -12.52
C ASN A 70 -27.15 -8.05 -12.49
N ASN A 71 -26.35 -7.08 -12.96
CA ASN A 71 -26.70 -5.65 -12.94
C ASN A 71 -27.11 -5.10 -11.55
N GLU A 72 -26.74 -5.78 -10.46
CA GLU A 72 -27.14 -5.44 -9.08
C GLU A 72 -26.35 -4.27 -8.49
N SER A 73 -25.35 -3.75 -9.20
CA SER A 73 -24.53 -2.61 -8.77
C SER A 73 -24.32 -1.66 -9.93
N GLU A 74 -24.22 -0.36 -9.63
CA GLU A 74 -23.87 0.65 -10.63
C GLU A 74 -22.50 0.32 -11.27
N PRO A 75 -22.35 0.53 -12.59
CA PRO A 75 -21.15 0.10 -13.30
C PRO A 75 -19.94 0.96 -12.90
N PHE A 76 -18.82 0.30 -12.60
CA PHE A 76 -17.55 1.00 -12.41
C PHE A 76 -17.10 1.61 -13.74
N THR A 77 -16.47 2.78 -13.67
CA THR A 77 -15.87 3.41 -14.86
C THR A 77 -14.38 3.13 -14.88
N MET A 78 -13.88 2.65 -16.02
CA MET A 78 -12.46 2.44 -16.30
C MET A 78 -12.01 3.38 -17.42
N VAL A 79 -10.92 4.11 -17.20
CA VAL A 79 -10.37 5.04 -18.19
C VAL A 79 -8.95 4.63 -18.54
N PHE A 80 -8.72 4.27 -19.79
CA PHE A 80 -7.39 4.01 -20.35
C PHE A 80 -6.92 5.26 -21.06
N THR A 81 -5.83 5.86 -20.61
CA THR A 81 -5.27 7.06 -21.21
C THR A 81 -4.16 6.73 -22.21
N PRO A 82 -3.88 7.63 -23.17
CA PRO A 82 -2.80 7.44 -24.13
C PRO A 82 -1.39 7.49 -23.51
N ASP A 83 -1.22 8.02 -22.30
CA ASP A 83 0.05 8.06 -21.57
C ASP A 83 0.27 6.82 -20.67
N GLY A 84 -0.50 5.75 -20.86
CA GLY A 84 -0.31 4.50 -20.12
C GLY A 84 -0.84 4.52 -18.68
N LYS A 85 -1.80 5.40 -18.36
CA LYS A 85 -2.49 5.39 -17.07
C LYS A 85 -3.86 4.72 -17.17
N LEU A 86 -4.20 4.00 -16.12
CA LEU A 86 -5.49 3.35 -15.94
C LEU A 86 -6.15 3.91 -14.69
N TYR A 87 -7.37 4.41 -14.84
CA TYR A 87 -8.18 4.89 -13.72
C TYR A 87 -9.38 3.98 -13.52
N LEU A 88 -9.66 3.61 -12.27
CA LEU A 88 -10.89 2.94 -11.86
C LEU A 88 -11.69 3.89 -10.98
N ILE A 89 -12.90 4.26 -11.38
CA ILE A 89 -13.74 5.24 -10.69
C ILE A 89 -14.97 4.55 -10.13
N HIS A 90 -15.24 4.76 -8.84
CA HIS A 90 -16.44 4.25 -8.19
C HIS A 90 -17.67 5.10 -8.58
N PRO A 91 -18.80 4.48 -8.92
CA PRO A 91 -19.94 5.20 -9.51
C PRO A 91 -20.59 6.23 -8.58
N THR A 92 -20.62 5.99 -7.26
CA THR A 92 -21.34 6.87 -6.31
C THR A 92 -20.47 7.69 -5.36
N ARG A 93 -19.14 7.55 -5.39
CA ARG A 93 -18.28 8.04 -4.29
C ARG A 93 -17.29 9.13 -4.64
N ASN A 94 -17.28 9.66 -5.86
CA ASN A 94 -16.29 10.65 -6.32
C ASN A 94 -14.83 10.28 -5.94
N ILE A 95 -14.52 8.99 -5.91
CA ILE A 95 -13.22 8.43 -5.55
C ILE A 95 -12.81 7.46 -6.64
N GLY A 96 -11.54 7.51 -7.04
CA GLY A 96 -10.95 6.60 -7.99
C GLY A 96 -9.58 6.08 -7.57
N VAL A 97 -9.14 5.02 -8.22
CA VAL A 97 -7.81 4.41 -8.05
C VAL A 97 -7.02 4.63 -9.34
N THR A 98 -5.76 5.04 -9.21
CA THR A 98 -4.83 5.17 -10.32
C THR A 98 -3.89 3.96 -10.38
N ALA A 99 -3.72 3.43 -11.59
CA ALA A 99 -2.75 2.42 -11.96
C ALA A 99 -2.02 2.87 -13.24
N GLU A 100 -0.93 2.19 -13.57
CA GLU A 100 -0.25 2.30 -14.85
C GLU A 100 -0.53 1.04 -15.66
N TYR A 101 -0.54 1.11 -16.98
CA TYR A 101 -0.70 -0.06 -17.82
C TYR A 101 0.25 -0.02 -19.01
N GLN A 102 0.60 -1.20 -19.51
CA GLN A 102 1.32 -1.36 -20.77
C GLN A 102 0.80 -2.57 -21.52
N ILE A 103 1.00 -2.58 -22.84
CA ILE A 103 0.73 -3.74 -23.66
C ILE A 103 2.04 -4.41 -24.01
N ASN A 104 2.12 -5.70 -23.76
CA ASN A 104 3.26 -6.53 -24.13
C ASN A 104 2.81 -7.70 -24.98
N SER A 105 3.66 -8.09 -25.92
CA SER A 105 3.46 -9.29 -26.73
C SER A 105 4.51 -10.33 -26.35
N LEU A 106 4.07 -11.53 -25.96
CA LEU A 106 4.91 -12.65 -25.59
C LEU A 106 4.44 -13.89 -26.32
N ASN A 107 5.34 -14.54 -27.06
CA ASN A 107 5.05 -15.75 -27.84
C ASN A 107 3.85 -15.60 -28.81
N GLY A 108 3.63 -14.41 -29.36
CA GLY A 108 2.52 -14.13 -30.28
C GLY A 108 1.18 -13.83 -29.60
N GLU A 109 1.11 -13.87 -28.26
CA GLU A 109 -0.06 -13.44 -27.49
C GLU A 109 0.13 -12.03 -26.95
N THR A 110 -0.92 -11.22 -27.02
CA THR A 110 -0.94 -9.85 -26.51
C THR A 110 -1.52 -9.82 -25.10
N TYR A 111 -0.79 -9.21 -24.19
CA TYR A 111 -1.13 -9.07 -22.79
C TYR A 111 -1.25 -7.61 -22.40
N LEU A 112 -2.19 -7.33 -21.50
CA LEU A 112 -2.30 -6.10 -20.75
C LEU A 112 -1.65 -6.32 -19.39
N ASP A 113 -0.57 -5.60 -19.11
CA ASP A 113 -0.01 -5.54 -17.78
C ASP A 113 -0.52 -4.30 -17.07
N VAL A 114 -0.95 -4.46 -15.82
CA VAL A 114 -1.43 -3.38 -14.96
C VAL A 114 -0.52 -3.29 -13.75
N PHE A 115 0.02 -2.10 -13.49
CA PHE A 115 1.00 -1.81 -12.45
C PHE A 115 0.46 -0.88 -11.38
N GLN A 116 0.98 -1.08 -10.19
CA GLN A 116 0.81 -0.21 -9.05
C GLN A 116 2.13 -0.10 -8.30
N GLY A 117 2.88 0.97 -8.57
CA GLY A 117 4.25 1.11 -8.05
C GLY A 117 5.13 -0.04 -8.51
N SER A 118 5.68 -0.80 -7.55
CA SER A 118 6.64 -1.90 -7.82
C SER A 118 5.99 -3.26 -8.14
N PHE A 119 4.66 -3.34 -8.16
CA PHE A 119 3.94 -4.59 -8.43
C PHE A 119 3.08 -4.45 -9.67
N GLY A 120 2.87 -5.56 -10.37
CA GLY A 120 1.91 -5.63 -11.45
C GLY A 120 1.23 -6.98 -11.57
N SER A 121 0.20 -7.02 -12.40
CA SER A 121 -0.49 -8.22 -12.85
C SER A 121 -0.57 -8.23 -14.37
N ARG A 122 -0.64 -9.43 -14.94
CA ARG A 122 -0.78 -9.65 -16.38
C ARG A 122 -2.13 -10.29 -16.66
N THR A 123 -2.86 -9.74 -17.62
CA THR A 123 -4.15 -10.26 -18.09
C THR A 123 -4.17 -10.29 -19.62
N THR A 124 -4.91 -11.23 -20.20
CA THR A 124 -5.21 -11.22 -21.63
C THR A 124 -6.46 -10.38 -21.88
N PHE A 125 -6.50 -9.72 -23.04
CA PHE A 125 -7.67 -8.97 -23.45
C PHE A 125 -8.06 -9.28 -24.89
N SER A 126 -9.34 -9.09 -25.20
CA SER A 126 -9.86 -9.25 -26.56
C SER A 126 -11.05 -8.31 -26.78
N PHE A 127 -11.38 -8.07 -28.04
CA PHE A 127 -12.62 -7.38 -28.41
C PHE A 127 -13.59 -8.37 -29.01
N ASN A 128 -14.85 -8.35 -28.56
CA ASN A 128 -15.88 -9.14 -29.20
C ASN A 128 -16.41 -8.46 -30.47
N SER A 129 -17.29 -9.14 -31.21
CA SER A 129 -17.90 -8.61 -32.44
C SER A 129 -18.74 -7.34 -32.24
N LYS A 130 -19.13 -7.02 -31.00
CA LYS A 130 -19.84 -5.79 -30.62
C LYS A 130 -18.90 -4.65 -30.20
N GLY A 131 -17.58 -4.86 -30.27
CA GLY A 131 -16.57 -3.88 -29.84
C GLY A 131 -16.42 -3.75 -28.33
N GLN A 132 -16.99 -4.66 -27.54
CA GLN A 132 -16.79 -4.69 -26.09
C GLN A 132 -15.43 -5.27 -25.76
N LEU A 133 -14.74 -4.67 -24.80
CA LEU A 133 -13.47 -5.15 -24.28
C LEU A 133 -13.75 -6.27 -23.28
N ILE A 134 -13.08 -7.39 -23.47
CA ILE A 134 -13.14 -8.56 -22.61
C ILE A 134 -11.78 -8.68 -21.93
N LEU A 135 -11.75 -8.56 -20.60
CA LEU A 135 -10.55 -8.83 -19.80
C LEU A 135 -10.72 -10.17 -19.10
N GLN A 136 -9.78 -11.10 -19.32
CA GLN A 136 -9.80 -12.39 -18.63
C GLN A 136 -9.06 -12.25 -17.31
N GLN A 137 -9.77 -12.43 -16.18
CA GLN A 137 -9.15 -12.53 -14.86
C GLN A 137 -8.22 -11.33 -14.54
N LEU A 138 -8.79 -10.12 -14.50
CA LEU A 138 -8.07 -8.92 -14.06
C LEU A 138 -7.80 -9.03 -12.55
N PHE A 139 -6.61 -9.50 -12.17
CA PHE A 139 -6.17 -9.49 -10.78
C PHE A 139 -5.72 -8.07 -10.42
N MET A 140 -6.53 -7.35 -9.64
CA MET A 140 -6.05 -6.14 -8.98
C MET A 140 -5.22 -6.55 -7.76
N PRO A 141 -3.94 -6.15 -7.66
CA PRO A 141 -3.09 -6.48 -6.53
C PRO A 141 -3.79 -6.20 -5.22
N ALA A 142 -3.58 -7.04 -4.20
CA ALA A 142 -4.25 -6.88 -2.90
C ALA A 142 -4.06 -5.47 -2.31
N ALA A 143 -2.99 -4.74 -2.62
CA ALA A 143 -2.86 -3.34 -2.23
C ALA A 143 -3.94 -2.39 -2.79
N MET A 144 -4.48 -2.65 -3.99
CA MET A 144 -5.69 -1.99 -4.49
C MET A 144 -6.94 -2.37 -3.68
N GLN A 145 -6.94 -3.54 -3.05
CA GLN A 145 -7.97 -3.98 -2.10
C GLN A 145 -7.73 -3.41 -0.67
N TYR A 146 -6.48 -3.07 -0.33
CA TYR A 146 -6.07 -2.58 1.00
C TYR A 146 -6.03 -1.04 1.14
N ALA A 147 -6.04 -0.28 0.05
CA ALA A 147 -6.43 1.14 0.10
C ALA A 147 -7.86 1.31 0.66
N SER A 148 -8.59 0.21 0.78
CA SER A 148 -9.90 0.04 1.41
C SER A 148 -9.87 -0.46 2.87
N TYR A 149 -8.70 -0.53 3.52
CA TYR A 149 -8.59 -1.06 4.90
C TYR A 149 -8.01 -0.07 5.91
N THR A 150 -7.28 0.97 5.46
CA THR A 150 -6.83 2.05 6.36
C THR A 150 -7.93 3.11 6.48
N GLY A 151 -8.91 2.86 7.35
CA GLY A 151 -9.86 3.85 7.87
C GLY A 151 -10.90 4.39 6.89
N ASN A 152 -12.17 3.97 7.07
CA ASN A 152 -13.40 4.52 6.47
C ASN A 152 -13.66 4.41 4.95
N LEU A 153 -12.77 3.86 4.13
CA LEU A 153 -13.07 3.55 2.71
C LEU A 153 -13.45 2.07 2.56
N PRO A 154 -14.70 1.70 2.20
CA PRO A 154 -15.10 0.30 2.08
C PRO A 154 -14.40 -0.40 0.93
N ASN A 155 -14.36 -1.74 0.96
CA ASN A 155 -13.76 -2.62 -0.05
C ASN A 155 -14.36 -2.37 -1.45
N ILE A 156 -13.76 -1.43 -2.19
CA ILE A 156 -14.24 -0.93 -3.50
C ILE A 156 -14.14 -2.02 -4.57
N VAL A 157 -13.17 -2.93 -4.44
CA VAL A 157 -12.76 -3.88 -5.50
C VAL A 157 -13.13 -5.34 -5.16
N GLY A 158 -13.43 -5.65 -3.90
CA GLY A 158 -13.70 -7.02 -3.43
C GLY A 158 -14.92 -7.69 -4.09
N SER A 159 -15.94 -6.93 -4.47
CA SER A 159 -17.10 -7.44 -5.23
C SER A 159 -16.81 -7.62 -6.72
N VAL A 160 -15.85 -6.85 -7.25
CA VAL A 160 -15.47 -6.89 -8.66
C VAL A 160 -14.62 -8.12 -8.95
N LEU A 161 -13.82 -8.64 -8.03
CA LEU A 161 -12.86 -9.72 -8.32
C LEU A 161 -13.42 -11.15 -8.39
N MET A 162 -14.74 -11.33 -8.32
CA MET A 162 -15.38 -12.66 -8.33
C MET A 162 -15.67 -13.27 -9.71
N PRO A 163 -15.85 -12.54 -10.83
CA PRO A 163 -15.99 -13.15 -12.15
C PRO A 163 -14.63 -13.35 -12.82
N ASN A 164 -14.43 -14.53 -13.41
CA ASN A 164 -13.24 -14.87 -14.20
C ASN A 164 -13.11 -14.06 -15.53
N MET A 165 -14.12 -13.24 -15.86
CA MET A 165 -14.18 -12.45 -17.09
C MET A 165 -14.94 -11.15 -16.88
N PHE A 166 -14.30 -10.04 -17.24
CA PHE A 166 -14.90 -8.71 -17.22
C PHE A 166 -15.33 -8.29 -18.60
N ARG A 167 -16.55 -7.76 -18.72
CA ARG A 167 -17.07 -7.17 -19.95
C ARG A 167 -17.18 -5.68 -19.79
N LEU A 168 -16.47 -4.96 -20.63
CA LEU A 168 -16.42 -3.52 -20.64
C LEU A 168 -17.06 -2.97 -21.91
N THR A 169 -18.02 -2.08 -21.73
CA THR A 169 -18.66 -1.38 -22.84
C THR A 169 -18.04 0.01 -22.96
N ARG A 170 -17.56 0.36 -24.16
CA ARG A 170 -17.03 1.71 -24.40
C ARG A 170 -18.17 2.72 -24.34
N ILE A 171 -17.99 3.77 -23.54
CA ILE A 171 -18.95 4.89 -23.45
C ILE A 171 -18.42 6.19 -24.06
N SER A 172 -17.10 6.34 -24.16
CA SER A 172 -16.49 7.50 -24.81
C SER A 172 -15.07 7.18 -25.31
N ASN A 173 -14.62 7.88 -26.35
CA ASN A 173 -13.21 7.91 -26.74
C ASN A 173 -12.41 8.98 -25.97
N ASP A 174 -13.10 9.89 -25.27
CA ASP A 174 -12.45 10.86 -24.39
C ASP A 174 -11.92 10.14 -23.13
N THR A 175 -10.81 10.63 -22.61
CA THR A 175 -10.13 10.14 -21.40
C THR A 175 -10.07 11.21 -20.31
N LYS A 176 -10.76 12.34 -20.51
CA LYS A 176 -10.89 13.38 -19.48
C LYS A 176 -11.55 12.82 -18.24
N LEU A 177 -10.89 13.07 -17.11
CA LEU A 177 -11.40 12.75 -15.79
C LEU A 177 -12.19 13.96 -15.25
N ASP A 178 -13.24 13.68 -14.50
CA ASP A 178 -13.91 14.71 -13.72
C ASP A 178 -12.95 15.18 -12.61
N ALA A 179 -12.75 16.51 -12.54
CA ALA A 179 -11.88 17.14 -11.56
C ALA A 179 -12.36 16.95 -10.11
N ASN A 180 -13.63 16.56 -9.91
CA ASN A 180 -14.21 16.29 -8.60
C ASN A 180 -13.91 14.88 -8.07
N ILE A 181 -13.22 14.04 -8.84
CA ILE A 181 -12.83 12.69 -8.40
C ILE A 181 -11.50 12.77 -7.64
N ASP A 182 -11.51 12.29 -6.40
CA ASP A 182 -10.30 12.13 -5.61
C ASP A 182 -9.56 10.84 -5.98
N PHE A 183 -8.27 10.96 -6.29
CA PHE A 183 -7.38 9.85 -6.61
C PHE A 183 -6.30 9.76 -5.52
N PRO A 184 -6.59 9.11 -4.38
CA PRO A 184 -5.60 8.94 -3.33
C PRO A 184 -4.38 8.19 -3.85
N SER A 185 -3.18 8.68 -3.48
CA SER A 185 -1.93 8.04 -3.86
C SER A 185 -1.92 6.58 -3.41
N SER A 186 -1.83 5.67 -4.36
CA SER A 186 -1.91 4.25 -4.09
C SER A 186 -0.63 3.76 -3.37
N VAL A 187 -0.78 3.14 -2.19
CA VAL A 187 0.37 2.67 -1.39
C VAL A 187 0.75 1.25 -1.83
N SER A 188 2.02 1.00 -2.13
CA SER A 188 2.45 -0.34 -2.54
C SER A 188 2.29 -1.38 -1.40
N PRO A 189 1.99 -2.67 -1.70
CA PRO A 189 1.91 -3.71 -0.66
C PRO A 189 3.20 -3.84 0.15
N ALA A 190 4.36 -3.66 -0.49
CA ALA A 190 5.66 -3.62 0.19
C ALA A 190 5.75 -2.46 1.18
N SER A 191 5.27 -1.27 0.81
CA SER A 191 5.21 -0.11 1.69
C SER A 191 4.26 -0.34 2.87
N LEU A 192 3.13 -1.01 2.66
CA LEU A 192 2.20 -1.38 3.74
C LEU A 192 2.84 -2.38 4.70
N ALA A 193 3.47 -3.44 4.19
CA ALA A 193 4.17 -4.42 5.02
C ALA A 193 5.28 -3.77 5.86
N ARG A 194 6.03 -2.83 5.27
CA ARG A 194 7.03 -2.04 6.00
C ARG A 194 6.40 -1.13 7.07
N GLN A 195 5.25 -0.52 6.79
CA GLN A 195 4.53 0.34 7.74
C GLN A 195 4.01 -0.42 8.98
N ILE A 196 3.68 -1.71 8.84
CA ILE A 196 3.28 -2.57 9.98
C ILE A 196 4.40 -2.66 11.03
N GLU A 197 5.67 -2.61 10.61
CA GLU A 197 6.84 -2.58 11.50
C GLU A 197 6.73 -1.40 12.49
N ALA A 198 6.64 -0.17 11.96
CA ALA A 198 6.60 1.02 12.78
C ALA A 198 5.35 1.11 13.65
N LYS A 199 4.18 0.75 13.12
CA LYS A 199 2.94 0.71 13.92
C LYS A 199 3.10 -0.24 15.11
N THR A 200 3.63 -1.44 14.88
CA THR A 200 3.86 -2.44 15.93
C THR A 200 4.90 -1.96 16.94
N TYR A 201 5.99 -1.37 16.47
CA TYR A 201 7.10 -0.95 17.32
C TYR A 201 6.72 0.25 18.18
N VAL A 202 6.09 1.30 17.61
CA VAL A 202 5.59 2.45 18.38
C VAL A 202 4.53 2.00 19.40
N GLY A 203 3.62 1.10 19.02
CA GLY A 203 2.64 0.53 19.95
C GLY A 203 3.28 -0.27 21.10
N SER A 204 4.38 -0.99 20.82
CA SER A 204 5.14 -1.73 21.84
C SER A 204 5.90 -0.78 22.77
N ILE A 205 6.54 0.27 22.22
CA ILE A 205 7.19 1.32 23.00
C ILE A 205 6.18 1.99 23.94
N ASN A 206 4.99 2.36 23.44
CA ASN A 206 3.90 2.90 24.27
C ASN A 206 3.58 1.99 25.46
N ARG A 207 3.27 0.71 25.22
CA ARG A 207 2.91 -0.24 26.29
C ARG A 207 4.02 -0.40 27.31
N SER A 208 5.26 -0.44 26.86
CA SER A 208 6.41 -0.58 27.75
C SER A 208 6.70 0.69 28.54
N HIS A 209 6.47 1.88 27.99
CA HIS A 209 6.54 3.11 28.76
C HIS A 209 5.41 3.24 29.79
N GLN A 210 4.22 2.73 29.51
CA GLN A 210 3.16 2.63 30.52
C GLN A 210 3.62 1.75 31.69
N ALA A 211 4.15 0.56 31.42
CA ALA A 211 4.67 -0.34 32.46
C ALA A 211 5.86 0.28 33.22
N PHE A 212 6.82 0.86 32.50
CA PHE A 212 7.98 1.53 33.10
C PHE A 212 7.54 2.66 34.05
N PHE A 213 6.54 3.45 33.66
CA PHE A 213 6.02 4.52 34.50
C PHE A 213 5.34 3.98 35.77
N VAL A 214 4.56 2.88 35.67
CA VAL A 214 3.95 2.24 36.85
C VAL A 214 5.02 1.74 37.83
N GLU A 215 6.13 1.21 37.32
CA GLU A 215 7.22 0.69 38.15
C GLU A 215 8.10 1.80 38.76
N ASN A 216 8.35 2.89 38.02
CA ASN A 216 9.39 3.86 38.36
C ASN A 216 8.85 5.26 38.72
N GLY A 217 7.61 5.59 38.37
CA GLY A 217 6.98 6.88 38.61
C GLY A 217 7.51 8.04 37.74
N TYR A 218 8.27 7.75 36.67
CA TYR A 218 8.74 8.73 35.69
C TYR A 218 8.91 8.10 34.30
N PHE A 219 9.05 8.94 33.27
CA PHE A 219 9.35 8.55 31.90
C PHE A 219 10.84 8.69 31.59
N THR A 220 11.44 7.62 31.07
CA THR A 220 12.81 7.62 30.52
C THR A 220 12.84 8.11 29.08
N ASN A 221 13.99 8.65 28.65
CA ASN A 221 14.28 8.97 27.25
C ASN A 221 15.14 7.91 26.53
N LYS A 222 15.50 6.81 27.21
CA LYS A 222 16.34 5.74 26.64
C LYS A 222 15.48 4.54 26.26
N LEU A 223 15.59 4.11 25.01
CA LEU A 223 14.86 2.95 24.51
C LEU A 223 15.30 1.65 25.22
N ASP A 224 16.58 1.54 25.53
CA ASP A 224 17.17 0.37 26.20
C ASP A 224 16.66 0.16 27.63
N ASP A 225 16.15 1.21 28.28
CA ASP A 225 15.56 1.10 29.61
C ASP A 225 14.22 0.34 29.58
N LEU A 226 13.54 0.31 28.42
CA LEU A 226 12.25 -0.38 28.24
C LEU A 226 12.39 -1.90 28.05
N LYS A 227 13.61 -2.41 27.81
CA LYS A 227 13.94 -3.85 27.69
C LYS A 227 13.07 -4.65 26.70
N ILE A 228 12.63 -4.03 25.61
CA ILE A 228 11.75 -4.65 24.60
C ILE A 228 12.43 -5.20 23.35
N GLY A 229 13.77 -5.11 23.26
CA GLY A 229 14.51 -5.67 22.12
C GLY A 229 14.28 -4.95 20.79
N ILE A 230 13.69 -3.76 20.80
CA ILE A 230 13.54 -2.90 19.61
C ILE A 230 14.82 -2.11 19.41
N LYS A 231 15.38 -2.20 18.19
CA LYS A 231 16.53 -1.38 17.80
C LYS A 231 16.08 0.07 17.56
N SER A 232 16.94 1.03 17.89
CA SER A 232 16.69 2.46 17.62
C SER A 232 16.63 2.78 16.12
N GLU A 233 17.13 1.91 15.25
CA GLU A 233 17.05 2.06 13.81
C GLU A 233 16.93 0.70 13.11
N THR A 234 16.07 0.66 12.09
CA THR A 234 15.90 -0.47 11.17
C THR A 234 16.18 -0.02 9.74
N GLU A 235 15.97 -0.90 8.77
CA GLU A 235 16.04 -0.52 7.36
C GLU A 235 15.04 0.61 7.02
N ASN A 236 13.84 0.54 7.58
CA ASN A 236 12.70 1.37 7.20
C ASN A 236 12.48 2.59 8.11
N TYR A 237 12.84 2.50 9.40
CA TYR A 237 12.47 3.50 10.40
C TYR A 237 13.61 3.84 11.37
N LYS A 238 13.54 5.06 11.91
CA LYS A 238 14.30 5.51 13.09
C LYS A 238 13.34 5.72 14.25
N TYR A 239 13.66 5.13 15.40
CA TYR A 239 12.86 5.18 16.62
C TYR A 239 13.48 6.15 17.62
N GLN A 240 12.67 7.09 18.12
CA GLN A 240 13.11 8.12 19.06
C GLN A 240 12.10 8.26 20.20
N ILE A 241 12.62 8.60 21.39
CA ILE A 241 11.82 8.92 22.57
C ILE A 241 12.09 10.38 22.93
N VAL A 242 11.02 11.16 23.05
CA VAL A 242 11.05 12.57 23.40
C VAL A 242 10.24 12.75 24.68
N VAL A 243 10.92 12.93 25.80
CA VAL A 243 10.25 13.26 27.07
C VAL A 243 9.77 14.70 27.00
N LEU A 244 8.46 14.90 27.09
CA LEU A 244 7.82 16.22 27.09
C LEU A 244 7.76 16.77 28.51
N ASP A 245 7.43 15.89 29.47
CA ASP A 245 7.47 16.12 30.90
C ASP A 245 7.70 14.75 31.56
N ASN A 246 8.76 14.62 32.36
CA ASN A 246 9.19 13.32 32.89
C ASN A 246 8.19 12.66 33.84
N LYS A 247 7.18 13.38 34.34
CA LYS A 247 6.12 12.81 35.17
C LYS A 247 4.75 12.85 34.51
N LYS A 248 4.57 13.60 33.43
CA LYS A 248 3.26 13.77 32.79
C LYS A 248 3.16 13.18 31.39
N ALA A 249 4.21 13.22 30.58
CA ALA A 249 4.11 12.80 29.18
C ALA A 249 5.44 12.49 28.49
N VAL A 250 5.41 11.45 27.66
CA VAL A 250 6.51 11.05 26.76
C VAL A 250 5.97 10.72 25.38
N GLN A 251 6.65 11.22 24.35
CA GLN A 251 6.34 11.00 22.95
C GLN A 251 7.31 9.97 22.36
N HIS A 252 6.77 9.10 21.51
CA HIS A 252 7.52 8.08 20.79
C HIS A 252 7.38 8.33 19.30
N ILE A 253 8.46 8.20 18.55
CA ILE A 253 8.47 8.52 17.12
C ILE A 253 9.01 7.30 16.37
N GLY A 254 8.27 6.85 15.36
CA GLY A 254 8.74 5.96 14.30
C GLY A 254 8.87 6.77 13.01
N LEU A 255 10.04 7.35 12.78
CA LEU A 255 10.31 8.23 11.64
C LEU A 255 10.70 7.42 10.41
N ALA A 256 9.94 7.56 9.32
CA ALA A 256 10.25 6.87 8.07
C ALA A 256 11.61 7.30 7.50
N LYS A 257 12.31 6.35 6.90
CA LYS A 257 13.60 6.60 6.21
C LYS A 257 13.44 6.82 4.70
N THR A 258 12.30 6.46 4.12
CA THR A 258 12.00 6.57 2.68
C THR A 258 10.73 7.37 2.42
N ASP A 259 10.63 7.98 1.24
CA ASP A 259 9.56 8.93 0.90
C ASP A 259 8.19 8.28 0.65
N ASN A 260 8.15 6.94 0.59
CA ASN A 260 6.94 6.16 0.33
C ASN A 260 6.35 5.50 1.59
N LEU A 261 6.83 5.87 2.77
CA LEU A 261 6.36 5.36 4.06
C LEU A 261 5.77 6.48 4.91
N LYS A 262 4.66 6.20 5.60
CA LYS A 262 4.12 7.06 6.65
C LYS A 262 5.02 7.02 7.88
N SER A 263 5.03 8.13 8.61
CA SER A 263 5.66 8.21 9.93
C SER A 263 4.61 8.02 11.03
N TYR A 264 5.05 7.51 12.17
CA TYR A 264 4.19 7.20 13.31
C TYR A 264 4.65 8.00 14.52
N THR A 265 3.71 8.45 15.33
CA THR A 265 3.99 9.09 16.61
C THR A 265 3.04 8.54 17.67
N GLY A 266 3.58 8.19 18.83
CA GLY A 266 2.85 7.74 19.99
C GLY A 266 3.00 8.74 21.14
N LEU A 267 2.04 8.75 22.05
CA LEU A 267 2.11 9.48 23.31
C LEU A 267 1.74 8.52 24.43
N VAL A 268 2.49 8.57 25.52
CA VAL A 268 2.03 8.10 26.82
C VAL A 268 1.94 9.30 27.74
N TYR A 269 0.79 9.51 28.37
CA TYR A 269 0.56 10.62 29.29
C TYR A 269 -0.20 10.14 30.53
N THR A 270 -0.05 10.86 31.64
CA THR A 270 -0.74 10.53 32.89
C THR A 270 -2.10 11.21 32.97
N ALA A 271 -3.12 10.46 33.39
CA ALA A 271 -4.43 11.00 33.75
C ALA A 271 -4.79 10.58 35.19
N PRO A 272 -5.62 11.37 35.90
CA PRO A 272 -6.15 10.96 37.20
C PRO A 272 -6.97 9.67 37.07
N ASP A 273 -6.80 8.74 38.01
CA ASP A 273 -7.69 7.60 38.15
C ASP A 273 -9.06 8.07 38.68
N PRO A 274 -10.18 7.71 38.03
CA PRO A 274 -11.52 8.07 38.50
C PRO A 274 -11.85 7.54 39.91
N ASN A 275 -11.21 6.46 40.34
CA ASN A 275 -11.55 5.72 41.57
C ASN A 275 -10.52 5.87 42.69
N SER A 276 -9.40 6.55 42.44
CA SER A 276 -8.32 6.71 43.41
C SER A 276 -7.67 8.10 43.30
N LYS A 277 -6.69 8.38 44.17
CA LYS A 277 -5.86 9.59 44.05
C LYS A 277 -4.63 9.37 43.16
N ASP A 278 -4.53 8.19 42.55
CA ASP A 278 -3.37 7.81 41.74
C ASP A 278 -3.50 8.35 40.32
N VAL A 279 -2.37 8.34 39.62
CA VAL A 279 -2.30 8.69 38.20
C VAL A 279 -2.02 7.44 37.39
N ILE A 280 -2.75 7.28 36.30
CA ILE A 280 -2.60 6.14 35.39
C ILE A 280 -2.00 6.61 34.05
N PRO A 281 -1.07 5.86 33.46
CA PRO A 281 -0.54 6.20 32.14
C PRO A 281 -1.49 5.70 31.05
N ILE A 282 -1.90 6.59 30.16
CA ILE A 282 -2.75 6.33 28.98
C ILE A 282 -1.91 6.48 27.73
N ALA A 283 -2.13 5.61 26.74
CA ALA A 283 -1.41 5.62 25.47
C ALA A 283 -2.30 6.04 24.30
N LEU A 284 -1.70 6.75 23.35
CA LEU A 284 -2.26 7.15 22.06
C LEU A 284 -1.23 6.82 20.98
N ILE A 285 -1.69 6.41 19.79
CA ILE A 285 -0.85 6.21 18.62
C ILE A 285 -1.48 6.92 17.42
N CYS A 286 -0.64 7.56 16.63
CA CYS A 286 -1.04 8.35 15.48
C CYS A 286 -0.20 7.98 14.25
N GLU A 287 -0.80 8.04 13.07
CA GLU A 287 -0.11 7.90 11.78
C GLU A 287 -0.18 9.18 10.97
N SER A 288 0.85 9.50 10.19
CA SER A 288 0.80 10.64 9.28
C SER A 288 -0.22 10.39 8.17
N GLN A 289 -0.98 11.41 7.79
CA GLN A 289 -1.96 11.32 6.69
C GLN A 289 -1.29 10.95 5.36
N LYS A 290 -0.09 11.48 5.13
CA LYS A 290 0.73 11.24 3.92
C LYS A 290 2.08 10.62 4.29
N PRO A 291 2.73 9.89 3.36
CA PRO A 291 4.14 9.52 3.50
C PRO A 291 5.01 10.74 3.81
N THR A 292 5.90 10.62 4.79
CA THR A 292 6.73 11.74 5.23
C THR A 292 7.93 11.27 6.02
N ARG A 293 9.04 11.97 5.85
CA ARG A 293 10.28 11.83 6.65
C ARG A 293 10.47 13.03 7.58
N GLN A 294 9.48 13.91 7.67
CA GLN A 294 9.51 15.03 8.60
C GLN A 294 9.23 14.53 10.02
N LEU A 295 9.96 15.08 10.98
CA LEU A 295 9.74 14.81 12.40
C LEU A 295 8.31 15.19 12.78
N PRO A 296 7.54 14.29 13.43
CA PRO A 296 6.24 14.63 13.95
C PRO A 296 6.32 15.83 14.91
N PRO A 297 5.35 16.76 14.88
CA PRO A 297 5.28 17.82 15.87
C PRO A 297 5.19 17.26 17.30
N LYS A 298 5.63 18.04 18.28
CA LYS A 298 5.45 17.69 19.68
C LYS A 298 3.97 17.72 20.06
N PHE A 299 3.52 16.76 20.87
CA PHE A 299 2.15 16.77 21.40
C PHE A 299 1.92 18.01 22.28
N LYS A 300 0.71 18.58 22.17
CA LYS A 300 0.22 19.59 23.09
C LYS A 300 -0.34 18.88 24.32
N LEU A 301 0.19 19.18 25.50
CA LEU A 301 -0.25 18.56 26.76
C LEU A 301 -1.55 19.22 27.24
N THR A 302 -2.67 18.56 26.97
CA THR A 302 -4.01 18.92 27.46
C THR A 302 -4.56 17.80 28.35
N SER A 303 -5.74 17.98 28.94
CA SER A 303 -6.41 16.92 29.73
C SER A 303 -6.79 15.70 28.88
N ASN A 304 -7.00 15.89 27.57
CA ASN A 304 -7.26 14.84 26.61
C ASN A 304 -6.47 15.13 25.32
N PRO A 305 -5.18 14.73 25.26
CA PRO A 305 -4.34 14.97 24.11
C PRO A 305 -4.88 14.30 22.85
N THR A 306 -4.78 14.99 21.72
CA THR A 306 -5.11 14.46 20.39
C THR A 306 -3.87 14.34 19.53
N CYS A 307 -3.98 13.59 18.43
CA CYS A 307 -2.91 13.54 17.44
C CYS A 307 -2.54 14.94 16.91
N PRO A 308 -1.26 15.17 16.57
CA PRO A 308 -0.83 16.39 15.90
C PRO A 308 -1.59 16.62 14.59
N GLU A 309 -1.58 17.86 14.11
CA GLU A 309 -2.08 18.20 12.77
C GLU A 309 -1.35 17.36 11.70
N GLU A 310 -2.05 16.97 10.63
CA GLU A 310 -1.58 16.00 9.62
C GLU A 310 -1.38 14.57 10.12
N TYR A 311 -1.86 14.22 11.32
CA TYR A 311 -1.85 12.85 11.84
C TYR A 311 -3.26 12.36 12.20
N ILE A 312 -3.49 11.06 12.02
CA ILE A 312 -4.75 10.36 12.29
C ILE A 312 -4.58 9.48 13.52
N ASP A 313 -5.57 9.49 14.41
CA ASP A 313 -5.63 8.65 15.60
C ASP A 313 -5.92 7.17 15.25
N LEU A 314 -5.02 6.29 15.70
CA LEU A 314 -5.10 4.84 15.54
C LEU A 314 -5.51 4.11 16.81
N SER A 315 -5.70 4.80 17.94
CA SER A 315 -6.07 4.19 19.23
C SER A 315 -7.52 3.69 19.30
N ARG A 316 -8.33 4.01 18.28
CA ARG A 316 -9.74 3.56 18.15
C ARG A 316 -9.92 2.29 17.30
N TYR A 317 -8.83 1.65 16.87
CA TYR A 317 -8.85 0.46 16.00
C TYR A 317 -7.99 -0.69 16.53
#